data_AF-A0A3B5MXB5-F1
#
_entry.id   AF-A0A3B5MXB5-F1
#
_cell.length_a   1.000
_cell.length_b   1.000
_cell.length_c   1.000
_cell.angle_alpha   90.00
_cell.angle_beta   90.00
_cell.angle_gamma   90.00
#
_symmetry.space_group_name_H-M   'P 1'
#
loop_
_entity.id
_entity.type
_entity.pdbx_description
1 polymer ?
#
loop_
_entity_poly.entity_id
_entity_poly.type
_entity_poly.pdbx_seq_one_letter_code
_entity_poly.pdbx_strand_id
1 'polypeptide(L)'
;MIVKDMSFKVGQTLTIVGVAKPDATDFAVNIGPDEQDITLHINPRFNAHGDENAVVCNSYEGGNWCEEVREGGFPFQQGEEFKVRHHSYACTCVSDSWDWKKRKKRRKLDVM
;
A
#
# COMPACT_ATOMS: atom_id res chain seq x y z
N MET A 1 -0.23 17.23 -4.94
CA MET A 1 -1.38 17.61 -4.09
C MET A 1 -1.12 17.06 -2.70
N ILE A 2 -1.37 17.81 -1.64
CA ILE A 2 -1.25 17.34 -0.27
C ILE A 2 -2.57 17.64 0.43
N VAL A 3 -3.08 16.65 1.16
CA VAL A 3 -4.26 16.81 2.01
C VAL A 3 -3.85 16.47 3.43
N LYS A 4 -3.97 17.43 4.34
CA LYS A 4 -3.62 17.29 5.76
C LYS A 4 -4.90 17.31 6.61
N ASP A 5 -4.77 16.94 7.87
CA ASP A 5 -5.83 17.01 8.89
C ASP A 5 -7.10 16.21 8.53
N MET A 6 -6.95 15.14 7.74
CA MET A 6 -8.04 14.21 7.45
C MET A 6 -8.09 13.09 8.49
N SER A 7 -9.20 13.00 9.22
CA SER A 7 -9.46 11.84 10.05
C SER A 7 -9.91 10.66 9.18
N PHE A 8 -9.06 9.62 9.10
CA PHE A 8 -9.38 8.36 8.43
C PHE A 8 -9.38 7.22 9.46
N LYS A 9 -10.52 6.54 9.60
CA LYS A 9 -10.78 5.55 10.65
C LYS A 9 -10.97 4.15 10.07
N VAL A 10 -10.72 3.16 10.92
CA VAL A 10 -11.08 1.76 10.66
C VAL A 10 -12.53 1.66 10.19
N GLY A 11 -12.75 0.87 9.15
CA GLY A 11 -14.06 0.67 8.51
C GLY A 11 -14.37 1.68 7.40
N GLN A 12 -13.54 2.70 7.18
CA GLN A 12 -13.72 3.66 6.09
C GLN A 12 -12.92 3.26 4.84
N THR A 13 -13.39 3.77 3.68
CA THR A 13 -12.70 3.63 2.41
C THR A 13 -12.20 4.99 1.93
N LEU A 14 -10.90 5.10 1.69
CA LEU A 14 -10.31 6.23 0.99
C LEU A 14 -10.31 5.92 -0.51
N THR A 15 -10.96 6.77 -1.29
CA THR A 15 -10.96 6.68 -2.75
C THR A 15 -10.20 7.86 -3.34
N ILE A 16 -9.17 7.56 -4.14
CA ILE A 16 -8.35 8.55 -4.84
C ILE A 16 -8.62 8.37 -6.33
N VAL A 17 -9.02 9.46 -6.98
CA VAL A 17 -9.22 9.52 -8.42
C VAL A 17 -8.26 10.56 -8.98
N GLY A 18 -7.57 10.21 -10.04
CA GLY A 18 -6.61 11.09 -10.68
C GLY A 18 -6.36 10.66 -12.12
N VAL A 19 -5.64 11.48 -12.87
CA VAL A 19 -5.21 11.16 -14.23
C VAL A 19 -3.69 11.09 -14.23
N ALA A 20 -3.13 9.96 -14.67
CA ALA A 20 -1.70 9.86 -14.88
C ALA A 20 -1.31 10.79 -16.03
N LYS A 21 -0.22 11.53 -15.92
CA LYS A 21 0.19 12.41 -17.02
C LYS A 21 0.53 11.57 -18.27
N PRO A 22 0.26 12.07 -19.49
CA PRO A 22 0.55 11.35 -20.74
C PRO A 22 2.00 10.90 -20.93
N ASP A 23 2.94 11.51 -20.21
CA ASP A 23 4.39 11.28 -20.28
C ASP A 23 4.99 10.90 -18.91
N ALA A 24 4.17 10.52 -17.93
CA ALA A 24 4.65 10.15 -16.61
C ALA A 24 5.55 8.90 -16.67
N THR A 25 6.76 8.98 -16.11
CA THR A 25 7.60 7.79 -15.84
C THR A 25 7.03 6.96 -14.70
N ASP A 26 6.43 7.65 -13.73
CA ASP A 26 5.82 7.10 -12.53
C ASP A 26 4.94 8.16 -11.85
N PHE A 27 4.19 7.74 -10.83
CA PHE A 27 3.58 8.64 -9.86
C PHE A 27 3.47 7.96 -8.50
N ALA A 28 3.25 8.72 -7.43
CA ALA A 28 3.14 8.17 -6.08
C ALA A 28 1.88 8.64 -5.35
N VAL A 29 1.33 7.74 -4.54
CA VAL A 29 0.30 8.01 -3.54
C VAL A 29 0.88 7.64 -2.18
N ASN A 30 0.96 8.62 -1.30
CA ASN A 30 1.46 8.44 0.07
C ASN A 30 0.30 8.64 1.05
N ILE A 31 0.11 7.67 1.94
CA ILE A 31 -0.85 7.71 3.03
C ILE A 31 -0.09 7.46 4.33
N GLY A 32 -0.18 8.41 5.25
CA GLY A 32 0.50 8.33 6.55
C GLY A 32 0.11 9.48 7.46
N PRO A 33 0.49 9.41 8.75
CA PRO A 33 0.31 10.50 9.71
C PRO A 33 1.07 11.77 9.29
N ASP A 34 2.26 11.63 8.71
CA ASP A 34 3.09 12.75 8.28
C ASP A 34 4.11 12.34 7.19
N GLU A 35 5.07 13.22 6.89
CA GLU A 35 6.08 13.04 5.84
C GLU A 35 7.27 12.17 6.30
N GLN A 36 7.42 11.94 7.60
CA GLN A 36 8.46 11.08 8.19
C GLN A 36 7.98 9.64 8.38
N ASP A 37 6.66 9.45 8.48
CA ASP A 37 6.02 8.16 8.62
C ASP A 37 4.91 7.95 7.55
N ILE A 38 5.22 7.18 6.50
CA ILE A 38 4.29 6.78 5.44
C ILE A 38 3.90 5.31 5.67
N THR A 39 2.66 5.08 6.07
CA THR A 39 2.13 3.73 6.29
C THR A 39 1.91 2.97 4.98
N LEU A 40 1.58 3.70 3.90
CA LEU A 40 1.38 3.12 2.58
C LEU A 40 1.86 4.08 1.50
N HIS A 41 2.95 3.70 0.86
CA HIS A 41 3.44 4.27 -0.39
C HIS A 41 3.04 3.35 -1.53
N ILE A 42 2.31 3.87 -2.52
CA ILE A 42 2.01 3.17 -3.77
C ILE A 42 2.64 3.97 -4.90
N ASN A 43 3.52 3.34 -5.67
CA ASN A 43 4.24 3.97 -6.77
C ASN A 43 4.13 3.13 -8.04
N PRO A 44 3.10 3.37 -8.87
CA PRO A 44 3.05 2.83 -10.21
C PRO A 44 4.16 3.45 -11.07
N ARG A 45 5.07 2.60 -11.53
CA ARG A 45 6.20 2.90 -12.40
C ARG A 45 5.88 2.39 -13.80
N PHE A 46 5.65 3.30 -14.76
CA PHE A 46 5.50 2.95 -16.17
C PHE A 46 6.85 2.51 -16.73
N ASN A 47 7.89 3.31 -16.48
CA ASN A 47 9.28 3.02 -16.79
C ASN A 47 10.18 3.89 -15.90
N ALA A 48 10.51 3.41 -14.71
CA ALA A 48 11.26 4.17 -13.72
C ALA A 48 12.03 3.23 -12.78
N HIS A 49 13.20 3.67 -12.31
CA HIS A 49 14.01 2.94 -11.31
C HIS A 49 14.39 1.49 -11.70
N GLY A 50 14.41 1.18 -13.00
CA GLY A 50 14.68 -0.17 -13.51
C GLY A 50 13.45 -1.08 -13.55
N ASP A 51 12.28 -0.59 -13.14
CA ASP A 51 11.00 -1.27 -13.26
C ASP A 51 10.25 -0.78 -14.52
N GLU A 52 9.62 -1.69 -15.25
CA GLU A 52 8.72 -1.42 -16.37
C GLU A 52 7.33 -1.97 -16.04
N ASN A 53 6.31 -1.11 -16.09
CA ASN A 53 4.91 -1.43 -15.75
C ASN A 53 4.78 -2.23 -14.44
N ALA A 54 5.32 -1.68 -13.34
CA ALA A 54 5.24 -2.29 -12.02
C ALA A 54 4.57 -1.35 -11.01
N VAL A 55 3.77 -1.91 -10.10
CA VAL A 55 3.30 -1.19 -8.93
C VAL A 55 4.19 -1.55 -7.77
N VAL A 56 4.90 -0.56 -7.24
CA VAL A 56 5.76 -0.74 -6.08
C VAL A 56 5.06 -0.22 -4.83
N CYS A 57 4.91 -1.08 -3.85
CA CYS A 57 4.38 -0.72 -2.54
C CYS A 57 5.51 -0.73 -1.52
N ASN A 58 5.50 0.23 -0.59
CA ASN A 58 6.45 0.28 0.51
C ASN A 58 5.83 1.00 1.74
N SER A 59 6.51 0.95 2.88
CA SER A 59 6.36 1.89 3.99
C SER A 59 7.63 2.74 4.15
N TYR A 60 7.48 3.90 4.79
CA TYR A 60 8.58 4.77 5.17
C TYR A 60 8.44 5.05 6.66
N GLU A 61 9.40 4.63 7.46
CA GLU A 61 9.29 4.64 8.92
C GLU A 61 10.54 5.29 9.51
N GLY A 62 10.35 6.31 10.34
CA GLY A 62 11.45 7.03 10.99
C GLY A 62 12.50 7.56 9.99
N GLY A 63 12.04 8.00 8.81
CA GLY A 63 12.94 8.55 7.79
C GLY A 63 13.62 7.51 6.87
N ASN A 64 13.20 6.24 6.88
CA ASN A 64 13.81 5.19 6.07
C ASN A 64 12.77 4.39 5.29
N TRP A 65 13.08 4.05 4.04
CA TRP A 65 12.28 3.12 3.25
C TRP A 65 12.44 1.69 3.76
N CYS A 66 11.32 0.98 3.87
CA CYS A 66 11.28 -0.42 4.24
C CYS A 66 11.44 -1.33 3.00
N GLU A 67 11.06 -2.60 3.12
CA GLU A 67 11.11 -3.56 2.02
C GLU A 67 10.06 -3.26 0.95
N GLU A 68 10.49 -3.14 -0.30
CA GLU A 68 9.59 -2.94 -1.43
C GLU A 68 8.86 -4.23 -1.81
N VAL A 69 7.55 -4.11 -2.04
CA VAL A 69 6.69 -5.19 -2.53
C VAL A 69 6.23 -4.86 -3.95
N ARG A 70 6.41 -5.81 -4.87
CA ARG A 70 6.04 -5.71 -6.30
C ARG A 70 5.08 -6.84 -6.66
N GLU A 71 3.88 -6.79 -6.09
CA GLU A 71 2.87 -7.83 -6.30
C GLU A 71 1.69 -7.30 -7.11
N GLY A 72 1.17 -8.12 -8.02
CA GLY A 72 -0.01 -7.83 -8.82
C GLY A 72 0.28 -7.47 -10.28
N GLY A 73 -0.69 -6.82 -10.92
CA GLY A 73 -0.58 -6.32 -12.29
C GLY A 73 -0.43 -4.81 -12.34
N PHE A 74 -0.44 -4.25 -13.56
CA PHE A 74 -0.29 -2.82 -13.80
C PHE A 74 -1.52 -2.22 -14.49
N PRO A 75 -2.55 -1.82 -13.73
CA PRO A 75 -3.81 -1.30 -14.27
C PRO A 75 -3.79 0.22 -14.49
N PHE A 76 -2.66 0.78 -14.95
CA PHE A 76 -2.50 2.21 -15.16
C PHE A 76 -2.10 2.49 -16.61
N GLN A 77 -2.66 3.55 -17.17
CA GLN A 77 -2.30 4.04 -18.51
C GLN A 77 -2.02 5.53 -18.44
N GLN A 78 -0.97 5.96 -19.12
CA GLN A 78 -0.62 7.38 -19.22
C GLN A 78 -1.74 8.15 -19.94
N GLY A 79 -2.10 9.31 -19.40
CA GLY A 79 -3.18 10.16 -19.92
C GLY A 79 -4.59 9.71 -19.55
N GLU A 80 -4.75 8.59 -18.82
CA GLU A 80 -6.06 8.06 -18.43
C GLU A 80 -6.34 8.23 -16.93
N GLU A 81 -7.64 8.21 -16.60
CA GLU A 81 -8.12 8.23 -15.22
C GLU A 81 -7.79 6.90 -14.53
N PHE A 82 -7.31 6.97 -13.30
CA PHE A 82 -7.17 5.84 -12.40
C PHE A 82 -7.99 6.06 -11.12
N LYS A 83 -8.31 4.95 -10.46
CA LYS A 83 -9.00 4.94 -9.17
C LYS A 83 -8.32 3.98 -8.20
N VAL A 84 -7.78 4.51 -7.10
CA VAL A 84 -7.23 3.72 -5.98
C VAL A 84 -8.24 3.72 -4.84
N ARG A 85 -8.57 2.54 -4.31
CA ARG A 85 -9.46 2.37 -3.14
C ARG A 85 -8.73 1.66 -2.03
N HIS A 86 -8.41 2.39 -0.96
CA HIS A 86 -7.83 1.83 0.25
C HIS A 86 -8.93 1.63 1.30
N HIS A 87 -9.14 0.39 1.72
CA HIS A 87 -10.09 0.03 2.75
C HIS A 87 -9.34 -0.13 4.08
N SER A 88 -9.72 0.65 5.09
CA SER A 88 -9.13 0.51 6.42
C SER A 88 -9.81 -0.64 7.15
N TYR A 89 -9.06 -1.72 7.41
CA TYR A 89 -9.52 -2.84 8.22
C TYR A 89 -8.80 -2.83 9.58
N ALA A 90 -9.50 -3.27 10.64
CA ALA A 90 -8.83 -3.60 11.88
C ALA A 90 -8.12 -4.93 11.71
N CYS A 91 -6.79 -4.94 11.82
CA CYS A 91 -6.06 -6.18 12.04
C CYS A 91 -6.13 -6.52 13.54
N THR A 92 -6.83 -7.59 13.89
CA THR A 92 -6.72 -8.17 15.23
C THR A 92 -5.48 -9.06 15.27
N CYS A 93 -4.44 -8.62 15.98
CA CYS A 93 -3.28 -9.47 16.25
C CYS A 93 -3.72 -10.65 17.12
N VAL A 94 -3.86 -11.83 16.53
CA VAL A 94 -3.99 -13.07 17.31
C VAL A 94 -2.58 -13.49 17.70
N SER A 95 -2.14 -13.12 18.91
CA SER A 95 -0.87 -13.60 19.46
C SER A 95 -0.93 -15.13 19.60
N ASP A 96 -0.07 -15.85 18.89
CA ASP A 96 0.03 -17.30 19.03
C ASP A 96 0.52 -17.70 20.43
N SER A 97 -0.28 -18.50 21.14
CA SER A 97 0.21 -19.27 22.30
C SER A 97 0.67 -20.66 21.83
N TRP A 98 1.85 -21.08 22.28
CA TRP A 98 2.45 -22.38 21.98
C TRP A 98 1.91 -23.46 22.93
N ASP A 99 1.10 -24.42 22.44
CA ASP A 99 0.69 -25.61 23.20
C ASP A 99 1.70 -26.75 22.96
N TRP A 100 2.61 -26.94 23.91
CA TRP A 100 3.67 -27.96 23.86
C TRP A 100 3.15 -29.40 23.80
N LYS A 101 1.89 -29.66 24.21
CA LYS A 101 1.35 -31.01 24.32
C LYS A 101 0.93 -31.61 22.98
N LYS A 102 0.71 -30.81 21.93
CA LYS A 102 0.05 -31.29 20.70
C LYS A 102 0.95 -31.43 19.47
N ARG A 103 2.21 -30.98 19.49
CA ARG A 103 3.18 -31.07 18.36
C ARG A 103 2.56 -30.84 16.96
N LYS A 104 1.55 -29.98 16.85
CA LYS A 104 0.88 -29.66 15.60
C LYS A 104 0.60 -28.16 15.56
N LYS A 105 1.26 -27.50 14.61
CA LYS A 105 0.95 -26.14 14.20
C LYS A 105 -0.31 -26.20 13.34
N ARG A 106 -1.48 -25.85 13.88
CA ARG A 106 -2.65 -25.53 13.03
C ARG A 106 -2.70 -24.01 12.92
N ARG A 107 -2.13 -23.49 11.83
CA ARG A 107 -2.43 -22.14 11.36
C ARG A 107 -3.10 -22.28 10.00
N LYS A 108 -4.37 -21.92 9.93
CA LYS A 108 -5.02 -21.56 8.68
C LYS A 108 -5.24 -20.05 8.82
N LEU A 109 -4.35 -19.28 8.22
CA LEU A 109 -4.58 -17.87 7.96
C LEU A 109 -5.40 -17.84 6.68
N ASP A 110 -6.69 -17.56 6.80
CA ASP A 110 -7.46 -17.11 5.66
C ASP A 110 -7.38 -15.57 5.69
N VAL A 111 -6.48 -15.03 4.86
CA VAL A 111 -6.52 -13.65 4.39
C VAL A 111 -7.30 -13.72 3.09
N MET A 112 -8.41 -12.96 2.98
CA MET A 112 -9.06 -12.75 1.68
C MET A 112 -8.19 -11.84 0.81
#